data_AF-A0A495VX37-F1
#
_entry.id   AF-A0A495VX37-F1
#
_cell.length_a   1.000
_cell.length_b   1.000
_cell.length_c   1.000
_cell.angle_alpha   90.00
_cell.angle_beta   90.00
_cell.angle_gamma   90.00
#
_symmetry.space_group_name_H-M   'P 1'
#
loop_
_entity.id
_entity.type
_entity.pdbx_description
1 polymer ?
#
loop_
_entity_poly.entity_id
_entity_poly.type
_entity_poly.pdbx_seq_one_letter_code
_entity_poly.pdbx_strand_id
1 'polypeptide(L)' 'MASKRRSGVAPYVALVLVLVIFVPGVREVLADLLTPLLDLLRDLNPFRG' A
#
# COMPACT_ATOMS: atom_id res chain seq x y z
N MET A 1 -31.58 4.85 9.96
CA MET A 1 -30.48 5.47 9.18
C MET A 1 -29.56 4.38 8.65
N ALA A 2 -29.04 4.57 7.44
CA ALA A 2 -28.47 3.56 6.58
C ALA A 2 -27.40 2.67 7.25
N SER A 3 -27.57 1.37 7.01
CA SER A 3 -26.57 0.32 7.18
C SER A 3 -25.22 0.72 6.58
N LYS A 4 -24.14 0.70 7.37
CA LYS A 4 -22.87 0.19 6.85
C LYS A 4 -22.01 -0.43 7.93
N ARG A 5 -22.08 -1.75 7.91
CA ARG A 5 -21.29 -2.70 8.67
C ARG A 5 -19.82 -2.31 8.68
N ARG A 6 -19.25 -2.30 9.89
CA ARG A 6 -17.86 -2.69 10.22
C ARG A 6 -16.84 -2.42 9.12
N SER A 7 -16.15 -1.30 9.20
CA SER A 7 -14.81 -1.24 8.63
C SER A 7 -13.88 -0.64 9.68
N GLY A 8 -13.44 -1.51 10.60
CA GLY A 8 -12.42 -1.14 11.58
C GLY A 8 -11.08 -0.81 10.91
N VAL A 9 -10.88 -1.17 9.64
CA VAL A 9 -9.61 -1.00 8.91
C VAL A 9 -9.64 0.19 7.95
N ALA A 10 -10.80 0.56 7.39
CA ALA A 10 -10.93 1.70 6.49
C ALA A 10 -10.36 3.03 7.01
N PRO A 11 -10.60 3.45 8.28
CA PRO A 11 -10.04 4.71 8.76
C PRO A 11 -8.52 4.66 8.84
N TYR A 12 -7.93 3.53 9.22
CA TYR A 12 -6.48 3.36 9.26
C TYR A 12 -5.86 3.37 7.86
N VAL A 13 -6.49 2.70 6.90
CA VAL A 13 -6.02 2.70 5.50
C VAL A 13 -6.05 4.12 4.93
N ALA A 14 -7.11 4.89 5.21
CA ALA A 14 -7.20 6.28 4.78
C ALA A 14 -6.08 7.13 5.40
N LEU A 15 -5.80 6.94 6.69
CA LEU A 15 -4.76 7.67 7.41
C LEU A 15 -3.35 7.34 6.88
N VAL A 16 -3.09 6.06 6.62
CA VAL A 16 -1.84 5.61 5.98
C VAL A 16 -1.71 6.22 4.58
N LEU A 17 -2.76 6.23 3.77
CA LEU A 17 -2.74 6.87 2.45
C LEU A 17 -2.40 8.36 2.53
N VAL A 18 -2.99 9.09 3.47
CA VAL A 18 -2.69 10.51 3.69
C VAL A 18 -1.23 10.72 4.06
N LEU A 19 -0.69 9.91 4.97
CA LEU A 19 0.72 9.98 5.36
C LEU A 19 1.66 9.71 4.18
N VAL A 20 1.35 8.72 3.35
CA VAL A 20 2.15 8.40 2.15
C VAL A 20 2.15 9.54 1.14
N ILE A 21 1.02 10.25 0.97
CA ILE A 21 0.90 11.36 0.02
C ILE A 21 1.60 12.62 0.55
N PHE A 22 1.42 12.96 1.82
CA PHE A 22 1.92 14.21 2.39
C PHE A 22 3.36 14.14 2.90
N VAL A 23 3.85 12.96 3.27
CA VAL A 23 5.19 12.79 3.84
C VAL A 23 6.11 12.09 2.84
N PRO A 24 6.98 12.82 2.11
CA PRO A 24 7.84 12.22 1.10
C PRO A 24 8.77 11.14 1.68
N GLY A 25 9.26 11.31 2.91
CA GLY A 25 10.10 10.30 3.57
C GLY A 25 9.38 8.97 3.84
N VAL A 26 8.06 8.99 4.08
CA VAL A 26 7.27 7.76 4.25
C VAL A 26 7.14 7.02 2.93
N ARG A 27 6.98 7.75 1.81
CA ARG A 27 6.96 7.16 0.46
C ARG A 27 8.29 6.46 0.13
N GLU A 28 9.42 7.09 0.49
CA GLU A 28 10.75 6.57 0.16
C GLU A 28 11.01 5.28 0.92
N VAL A 29 10.71 5.26 2.22
CA VAL A 29 10.81 4.04 3.04
C VAL A 29 9.88 2.95 2.52
N LEU A 30 8.61 3.26 2.20
CA LEU A 30 7.70 2.28 1.60
C LEU A 30 8.18 1.77 0.25
N ALA A 31 8.74 2.63 -0.59
CA ALA A 31 9.32 2.25 -1.86
C ALA A 31 10.52 1.33 -1.65
N ASP A 32 11.44 1.65 -0.74
CA ASP A 32 12.61 0.81 -0.45
C ASP A 32 12.22 -0.57 0.10
N LEU A 33 11.17 -0.64 0.92
CA LEU A 33 10.65 -1.92 1.41
C LEU A 33 9.89 -2.71 0.34
N LEU A 34 9.10 -2.03 -0.50
CA LEU A 34 8.27 -2.68 -1.50
C LEU A 34 9.04 -2.99 -2.78
N THR A 35 10.12 -2.29 -3.10
CA THR A 35 10.96 -2.51 -4.30
C THR A 35 11.44 -3.96 -4.42
N PRO A 36 12.12 -4.55 -3.41
CA PRO A 36 12.56 -5.94 -3.51
C PRO A 36 11.39 -6.92 -3.60
N LEU A 37 10.25 -6.59 -2.97
CA LEU A 37 9.05 -7.42 -3.05
C LEU A 37 8.41 -7.34 -4.44
N LEU A 38 8.37 -6.16 -5.04
CA LEU A 38 7.87 -5.93 -6.39
C LEU A 38 8.76 -6.58 -7.43
N ASP A 39 10.08 -6.49 -7.28
CA ASP A 39 11.02 -7.17 -8.18
C ASP A 39 10.90 -8.69 -8.06
N LEU A 40 10.78 -9.24 -6.83
CA LEU A 40 10.48 -10.66 -6.66
C LEU A 40 9.13 -11.05 -7.29
N LEU A 41 8.09 -10.23 -7.14
CA LEU A 41 6.80 -10.47 -7.81
C LEU A 41 6.92 -10.40 -9.34
N ARG A 42 7.80 -9.56 -9.88
CA ARG A 42 8.05 -9.46 -11.33
C ARG A 42 8.77 -10.71 -11.83
N ASP A 43 9.77 -11.19 -11.11
CA ASP A 43 10.52 -12.39 -11.45
C ASP A 43 9.67 -13.66 -11.34
N LEU A 44 8.75 -13.69 -10.37
CA LEU A 44 7.82 -14.81 -10.19
C LEU A 44 6.61 -14.74 -11.13
N ASN A 45 6.46 -13.68 -11.93
CA ASN A 45 5.30 -13.54 -12.80
C ASN A 45 5.53 -14.35 -14.09
N PRO A 46 4.88 -15.53 -14.28
CA PRO A 46 5.11 -16.40 -15.45
C PRO A 46 4.58 -15.78 -16.75
N PHE A 47 3.90 -14.62 -16.68
CA PHE A 47 3.41 -13.87 -17.83
C PHE A 47 4.37 -12.77 -18.30
N ARG A 48 5.51 -12.58 -17.61
CA ARG A 48 6.56 -11.63 -17.97
C ARG A 48 7.70 -12.39 -18.66
N GLY A 49 7.42 -12.88 -19.86
CA GLY A 49 8.41 -13.51 -20.76
C GLY A 49 9.42 -12.51 -21.31
#